data_AF-A0A644YCW4-F1
#
_entry.id   AF-A0A644YCW4-F1
#
_cell.length_a   1.000
_cell.length_b   1.000
_cell.length_c   1.000
_cell.angle_alpha   90.00
_cell.angle_beta   90.00
_cell.angle_gamma   90.00
#
_symmetry.space_group_name_H-M   'P 1'
#
loop_
_entity.id
_entity.type
_entity.pdbx_description
1 polymer ?
#
loop_
_entity_poly.entity_id
_entity_poly.type
_entity_poly.pdbx_seq_one_letter_code
_entity_poly.pdbx_strand_id
1 'polypeptide(L)'
;MAKRTIIIDDERTTVAEASEVLGMSPMGLRIALRSGKFSYFGEAWKSDEENGERWTYYVNTNRLFEYAGIARARGVDRFELCDMQADIHGEEKEISQTEVSFSLELIKMEKELQKLKTENKKLKGLLNDVFTEISQALID
;
A
#
# COMPACT_ATOMS: atom_id res chain seq x y z
N MET A 1 7.38 -9.73 41.98
CA MET A 1 7.16 -10.02 40.56
C MET A 1 6.85 -8.70 39.86
N ALA A 2 7.69 -8.25 38.94
CA ALA A 2 7.47 -7.00 38.23
C ALA A 2 6.28 -7.15 37.28
N LYS A 3 5.21 -6.41 37.53
CA LYS A 3 4.06 -6.32 36.65
C LYS A 3 4.55 -5.61 35.37
N ARG A 4 4.73 -6.35 34.27
CA ARG A 4 4.94 -5.75 32.95
C ARG A 4 3.66 -5.00 32.61
N THR A 5 3.64 -3.70 32.83
CA THR A 5 2.61 -2.81 32.30
C THR A 5 2.77 -2.82 30.79
N ILE A 6 1.91 -3.57 30.10
CA ILE A 6 1.72 -3.39 28.67
C ILE A 6 1.02 -2.04 28.55
N ILE A 7 1.75 -1.01 28.12
CA ILE A 7 1.14 0.24 27.69
C ILE A 7 0.44 -0.11 26.38
N ILE A 8 -0.83 -0.50 26.48
CA ILE A 8 -1.73 -0.46 25.33
C ILE A 8 -1.99 1.04 25.20
N ASP A 9 -1.37 1.69 24.21
CA ASP A 9 -1.74 3.04 23.81
C ASP A 9 -3.23 2.99 23.42
N ASP A 10 -4.08 3.34 24.37
CA ASP A 10 -5.51 3.01 24.38
C ASP A 10 -6.35 3.99 23.55
N GLU A 11 -5.70 4.85 22.76
CA GLU A 11 -6.38 5.78 21.87
C GLU A 11 -6.87 5.04 20.64
N ARG A 12 -8.11 4.52 20.75
CA ARG A 12 -8.88 3.97 19.64
C ARG A 12 -9.75 5.05 19.04
N THR A 13 -9.85 5.06 17.72
CA THR A 13 -10.79 5.93 17.00
C THR A 13 -11.80 5.10 16.23
N THR A 14 -12.92 5.70 15.87
CA THR A 14 -13.92 5.04 15.05
C THR A 14 -13.48 4.99 13.59
N VAL A 15 -14.04 4.04 12.83
CA VAL A 15 -13.82 3.98 11.37
C VAL A 15 -14.29 5.26 10.68
N ALA A 16 -15.32 5.93 11.20
CA ALA A 16 -15.83 7.18 10.64
C ALA A 16 -14.79 8.30 10.76
N GLU A 17 -14.30 8.57 11.96
CA GLU A 17 -13.25 9.57 12.21
C GLU A 17 -11.96 9.25 11.45
N ALA A 18 -11.55 7.98 11.45
CA ALA A 18 -10.36 7.56 10.73
C ALA A 18 -10.48 7.78 9.21
N SER A 19 -11.67 7.58 8.66
CA SER A 19 -11.92 7.80 7.22
C SER A 19 -11.83 9.27 6.83
N GLU A 20 -12.22 10.19 7.73
CA GLU A 20 -12.06 11.63 7.53
C GLU A 20 -10.59 12.05 7.50
N VAL A 21 -9.76 11.49 8.39
CA VAL A 21 -8.31 11.76 8.42
C VAL A 21 -7.62 11.32 7.12
N LEU A 22 -8.06 10.20 6.57
CA LEU A 22 -7.53 9.61 5.34
C LEU A 22 -8.15 10.17 4.06
N GLY A 23 -9.24 10.94 4.15
CA GLY A 23 -9.95 11.47 2.99
C GLY A 23 -10.63 10.38 2.15
N MET A 24 -11.18 9.34 2.78
CA MET A 24 -11.91 8.27 2.09
C MET A 24 -13.26 8.00 2.75
N SER A 25 -14.11 7.20 2.10
CA SER A 25 -15.39 6.81 2.69
C SER A 25 -15.21 5.81 3.84
N PRO A 26 -16.10 5.84 4.86
CA PRO A 26 -16.09 4.83 5.92
C PRO A 26 -16.23 3.40 5.38
N MET A 27 -16.97 3.20 4.28
CA MET A 27 -17.11 1.88 3.65
C MET A 27 -15.81 1.44 2.96
N GLY A 28 -15.16 2.35 2.24
CA GLY A 28 -13.86 2.11 1.62
C GLY A 28 -12.81 1.71 2.65
N LEU A 29 -12.77 2.42 3.79
CA LEU A 29 -11.87 2.08 4.89
C LEU A 29 -12.15 0.68 5.46
N ARG A 30 -13.43 0.29 5.63
CA ARG A 30 -13.79 -1.07 6.09
C ARG A 30 -13.28 -2.13 5.11
N ILE A 31 -13.46 -1.95 3.81
CA ILE A 31 -13.00 -2.90 2.79
C ILE A 31 -11.46 -2.99 2.80
N ALA A 32 -10.78 -1.86 2.90
CA ALA A 32 -9.32 -1.80 2.95
C ALA A 32 -8.75 -2.49 4.21
N LEU A 33 -9.42 -2.33 5.37
CA LEU A 33 -9.04 -3.03 6.61
C LEU A 33 -9.27 -4.54 6.51
N ARG A 34 -10.40 -4.98 5.94
CA ARG A 34 -10.69 -6.41 5.71
C ARG A 34 -9.68 -7.08 4.77
N SER A 35 -9.16 -6.34 3.80
CA SER A 35 -8.13 -6.83 2.87
C SER A 35 -6.70 -6.70 3.40
N GLY A 36 -6.52 -6.14 4.61
CA GLY A 36 -5.21 -6.02 5.25
C GLY A 36 -4.32 -4.89 4.72
N LYS A 37 -4.83 -3.97 3.88
CA LYS A 37 -4.04 -2.86 3.31
C LYS A 37 -3.48 -1.90 4.37
N PHE A 38 -4.19 -1.73 5.49
CA PHE A 38 -3.85 -0.77 6.55
C PHE A 38 -3.42 -1.43 7.87
N SER A 39 -2.74 -2.58 7.80
CA SER A 39 -2.30 -3.37 8.96
C SER A 39 -1.40 -2.63 9.95
N TYR A 40 -0.78 -1.51 9.53
CA TYR A 40 0.05 -0.69 10.40
C TYR A 40 -0.77 -0.04 11.55
N PHE A 41 -1.93 0.53 11.23
CA PHE A 41 -2.74 1.29 12.18
C PHE A 41 -4.13 0.68 12.43
N GLY A 42 -4.60 -0.25 11.61
CA GLY A 42 -5.91 -0.84 11.77
C GLY A 42 -5.97 -2.32 11.44
N GLU A 43 -6.91 -2.99 12.09
CA GLU A 43 -7.15 -4.41 11.96
C GLU A 43 -8.65 -4.66 11.86
N ALA A 44 -9.03 -5.65 11.05
CA ALA A 44 -10.40 -6.14 10.97
C ALA A 44 -10.39 -7.65 11.12
N TRP A 45 -11.28 -8.16 11.98
CA TRP A 45 -11.49 -9.59 12.12
C TRP A 45 -12.97 -9.90 12.03
N LYS A 46 -13.22 -11.13 11.61
CA LYS A 46 -14.55 -11.70 11.48
C LYS A 46 -14.80 -12.58 12.69
N SER A 47 -15.92 -12.36 13.36
CA SER A 47 -16.41 -13.21 14.43
C SER A 47 -17.65 -13.96 13.94
N ASP A 48 -17.64 -15.28 14.10
CA ASP A 48 -18.82 -16.10 13.88
C ASP A 48 -19.69 -16.01 15.15
N GLU A 49 -20.80 -15.28 15.05
CA GLU A 49 -21.82 -15.22 16.10
C GLU A 49 -22.98 -16.17 15.75
N GLU A 50 -23.76 -16.56 16.75
CA GLU A 50 -24.89 -17.50 16.63
C GLU A 50 -25.96 -17.06 15.60
N ASN A 51 -25.96 -15.78 15.22
CA ASN A 51 -26.88 -15.16 14.25
C ASN A 51 -26.21 -14.68 12.94
N GLY A 52 -24.98 -15.13 12.65
CA GLY A 52 -24.27 -14.85 11.39
C GLY A 52 -22.92 -14.17 11.56
N GLU A 53 -22.35 -13.76 10.43
CA GLU A 53 -20.98 -13.26 10.34
C GLU A 53 -20.91 -11.76 10.69
N ARG A 54 -20.18 -11.41 11.77
CA ARG A 54 -19.99 -10.01 12.18
C ARG A 54 -18.54 -9.57 11.97
N TRP A 55 -18.35 -8.40 11.39
CA TRP A 55 -17.04 -7.77 11.26
C TRP A 55 -16.80 -6.77 12.38
N THR A 56 -15.67 -6.91 13.05
CA THR A 56 -15.20 -5.94 14.06
C THR A 56 -13.95 -5.24 13.55
N TYR A 57 -13.82 -3.95 13.86
CA TYR A 57 -12.72 -3.10 13.42
C TYR A 57 -12.03 -2.48 14.62
N TYR A 58 -10.71 -2.43 14.55
CA TYR A 58 -9.86 -1.70 15.46
C TYR A 58 -9.01 -0.72 14.67
N VAL A 59 -8.92 0.52 15.15
CA VAL A 59 -8.08 1.57 14.58
C VAL A 59 -7.32 2.25 15.71
N ASN A 60 -6.01 2.21 15.66
CA ASN A 60 -5.13 2.92 16.59
C ASN A 60 -4.89 4.35 16.09
N THR A 61 -5.22 5.32 16.94
CA THR A 61 -5.23 6.75 16.59
C THR A 61 -3.83 7.30 16.36
N ASN A 62 -2.87 6.97 17.23
CA ASN A 62 -1.48 7.43 17.11
C ASN A 62 -0.86 6.98 15.79
N ARG A 63 -0.99 5.68 15.47
CA ARG A 63 -0.46 5.12 14.23
C ARG A 63 -1.17 5.64 12.99
N LEU A 64 -2.46 5.95 13.09
CA LEU A 64 -3.21 6.56 12.00
C LEU A 64 -2.63 7.94 11.65
N PHE A 65 -2.41 8.80 12.66
CA PHE A 65 -1.85 10.13 12.42
C PHE A 65 -0.41 10.08 11.93
N GLU A 66 0.41 9.16 12.44
CA GLU A 66 1.76 8.92 11.95
C GLU A 66 1.73 8.52 10.47
N TYR A 67 0.88 7.55 10.11
CA TYR A 67 0.70 7.12 8.73
C TYR A 67 0.25 8.28 7.82
N ALA A 68 -0.76 9.03 8.24
CA ALA A 68 -1.26 10.17 7.48
C ALA A 68 -0.22 11.28 7.33
N GLY A 69 0.60 11.52 8.35
CA GLY A 69 1.73 12.46 8.30
C GLY A 69 2.78 12.05 7.28
N ILE A 70 3.15 10.76 7.27
CA ILE A 70 4.10 10.20 6.28
C ILE A 70 3.52 10.27 4.86
N ALA A 71 2.24 9.92 4.68
CA ALA A 71 1.58 9.97 3.37
C ALA A 71 1.57 11.40 2.80
N ARG A 72 1.20 12.39 3.63
CA ARG A 72 1.23 13.82 3.26
C ARG A 72 2.64 14.30 2.93
N ALA A 73 3.65 13.90 3.72
CA ALA A 73 5.04 14.26 3.47
C ALA A 73 5.60 13.68 2.15
N ARG A 74 5.02 12.58 1.66
CA ARG A 74 5.37 11.96 0.38
C ARG A 74 4.65 12.57 -0.82
N GLY A 75 3.83 13.60 -0.61
CA GLY A 75 3.07 14.25 -1.69
C GLY A 75 1.90 13.39 -2.22
N VAL A 76 1.47 12.37 -1.48
CA VAL A 76 0.22 11.66 -1.76
C VAL A 76 -0.90 12.61 -1.37
N ASP A 77 -1.38 13.37 -2.36
CA ASP A 77 -2.37 14.39 -2.11
C ASP A 77 -3.69 13.74 -1.68
N ARG A 78 -4.44 14.44 -0.82
CA ARG A 78 -5.65 13.96 -0.12
C ARG A 78 -6.76 13.47 -1.06
N PHE A 79 -6.62 13.73 -2.36
CA PHE A 79 -7.57 13.41 -3.41
C PHE A 79 -7.41 12.03 -4.05
N GLU A 80 -6.24 11.38 -3.99
CA GLU A 80 -6.02 10.08 -4.66
C GLU A 80 -6.57 8.86 -3.89
N LEU A 81 -7.14 9.04 -2.70
CA LEU A 81 -7.72 7.96 -1.90
C LEU A 81 -9.26 7.89 -1.96
N CYS A 82 -9.90 8.76 -2.75
CA CYS A 82 -11.36 8.89 -2.85
C CYS A 82 -12.05 7.90 -3.80
N ASP A 83 -11.33 7.13 -4.62
CA ASP A 83 -11.94 6.29 -5.67
C ASP A 83 -12.33 4.85 -5.24
N MET A 84 -12.67 4.64 -3.97
CA MET A 84 -13.29 3.37 -3.51
C MET A 84 -14.80 3.49 -3.24
N GLN A 85 -15.49 4.39 -3.95
CA GLN A 85 -16.93 4.64 -3.76
C GLN A 85 -17.75 4.67 -5.06
N ALA A 86 -17.30 3.98 -6.12
CA ALA A 86 -17.98 3.95 -7.43
C ALA A 86 -18.59 2.60 -7.83
N ASP A 87 -18.68 1.60 -6.95
CA ASP A 87 -19.17 0.25 -7.32
C ASP A 87 -20.59 -0.09 -6.81
N ILE A 88 -21.38 0.88 -6.31
CA ILE A 88 -22.73 0.59 -5.78
C ILE A 88 -23.87 1.29 -6.54
N HIS A 89 -23.61 2.30 -7.37
CA HIS A 89 -24.64 2.87 -8.24
C HIS A 89 -24.13 2.95 -9.67
N GLY A 90 -24.75 2.15 -10.54
CA GLY A 90 -24.43 2.06 -11.96
C GLY A 90 -24.71 3.37 -12.69
N GLU A 91 -23.72 4.24 -12.69
CA GLU A 91 -23.53 5.23 -13.75
C GLU A 91 -22.22 4.90 -14.45
N GLU A 92 -22.30 4.61 -15.75
CA GLU A 92 -21.13 4.50 -16.62
C GLU A 92 -20.36 5.83 -16.58
N LYS A 93 -19.33 5.91 -15.73
CA LYS A 93 -18.39 7.02 -15.75
C LYS A 93 -17.54 6.87 -17.01
N GLU A 94 -17.74 7.78 -17.97
CA GLU A 94 -16.77 8.03 -19.03
C GLU A 94 -15.40 8.25 -18.38
N ILE A 95 -14.48 7.30 -18.61
CA ILE A 95 -13.10 7.40 -18.16
C ILE A 95 -12.53 8.66 -18.81
N SER A 96 -12.17 9.65 -18.00
CA SER A 96 -11.63 10.90 -18.51
C SER A 96 -10.33 10.60 -19.28
N GLN A 97 -10.16 11.21 -20.47
CA GLN A 97 -9.01 10.94 -21.36
C GLN A 97 -7.65 11.08 -20.66
N THR A 98 -7.61 11.88 -19.59
CA THR A 98 -6.44 12.12 -18.75
C THR A 98 -6.02 10.87 -17.95
N GLU A 99 -6.96 10.12 -17.36
CA GLU A 99 -6.65 8.90 -16.57
C GLU A 99 -6.13 7.76 -17.46
N VAL A 100 -6.66 7.65 -18.68
CA VAL A 100 -6.16 6.71 -19.68
C VAL A 100 -4.72 7.08 -20.08
N SER A 101 -4.42 8.38 -20.21
CA SER A 101 -3.09 8.85 -20.59
C SER A 101 -2.02 8.55 -19.54
N PHE A 102 -2.31 8.76 -18.24
CA PHE A 102 -1.39 8.42 -17.16
C PHE A 102 -1.15 6.91 -17.04
N SER A 103 -2.20 6.11 -17.20
CA SER A 103 -2.10 4.64 -17.16
C SER A 103 -1.21 4.10 -18.27
N LEU A 104 -1.31 4.67 -19.49
CA LEU A 104 -0.46 4.29 -20.62
C LEU A 104 1.01 4.68 -20.40
N GLU A 105 1.26 5.85 -19.81
CA GLU A 105 2.60 6.33 -19.52
C GLU A 105 3.28 5.50 -18.42
N LEU A 106 2.54 5.13 -17.37
CA LEU A 106 2.99 4.18 -16.33
C LEU A 106 3.38 2.82 -16.91
N ILE A 107 2.52 2.23 -17.75
CA ILE A 107 2.81 0.95 -18.41
C ILE A 107 4.07 1.04 -19.29
N LYS A 108 4.29 2.17 -19.96
CA LYS A 108 5.48 2.39 -20.78
C LYS A 108 6.75 2.46 -19.93
N MET A 109 6.71 3.20 -18.82
CA MET A 109 7.84 3.29 -17.88
C MET A 109 8.16 1.93 -17.25
N GLU A 110 7.17 1.15 -16.87
CA GLU A 110 7.38 -0.20 -16.30
C GLU A 110 8.08 -1.13 -17.29
N LYS A 111 7.70 -1.08 -18.57
CA LYS A 111 8.36 -1.87 -19.63
C LYS A 111 9.82 -1.45 -19.83
N GLU A 112 10.11 -0.16 -19.83
CA GLU A 112 11.49 0.34 -19.92
C GLU A 112 12.33 -0.10 -18.71
N LEU A 113 11.76 -0.05 -17.51
CA LEU A 113 12.43 -0.47 -16.28
C LEU A 113 12.75 -1.97 -16.30
N GLN A 114 11.86 -2.80 -16.82
CA GLN A 114 12.13 -4.23 -17.03
C GLN A 114 13.26 -4.48 -18.04
N LYS A 115 13.28 -3.71 -19.15
CA LYS A 115 14.36 -3.79 -20.13
C LYS A 115 15.72 -3.40 -19.53
N LEU A 116 15.79 -2.32 -18.77
CA LEU A 116 17.03 -1.90 -18.10
C LEU A 116 17.50 -2.91 -17.05
N LYS A 117 16.58 -3.61 -16.38
CA LYS A 117 16.91 -4.68 -15.44
C LYS A 117 17.55 -5.88 -16.15
N THR A 118 17.04 -6.28 -17.31
CA THR A 118 17.62 -7.41 -18.06
C THR A 118 18.99 -7.06 -18.64
N GLU A 119 19.16 -5.83 -19.15
CA GLU A 119 20.46 -5.33 -19.62
C GLU A 119 21.50 -5.28 -18.49
N ASN A 120 21.14 -4.76 -17.31
CA ASN A 120 22.04 -4.76 -16.15
C ASN A 120 22.45 -6.18 -15.73
N LYS A 121 21.50 -7.13 -15.76
CA LYS A 121 21.81 -8.54 -15.46
C LYS A 121 22.83 -9.11 -16.46
N LYS A 122 22.69 -8.77 -17.74
CA LYS A 122 23.63 -9.18 -18.78
C LYS A 122 25.02 -8.56 -18.61
N LEU A 123 25.09 -7.25 -18.32
CA LEU A 123 26.35 -6.55 -18.06
C LEU A 123 27.09 -7.13 -16.85
N LYS A 124 26.38 -7.47 -15.77
CA LYS A 124 26.97 -8.13 -14.61
C LYS A 124 27.56 -9.51 -14.95
N GLY A 125 26.89 -10.26 -15.83
CA GLY A 125 27.42 -11.52 -16.33
C GLY A 125 28.74 -11.31 -17.08
N LEU A 126 28.74 -10.41 -18.07
CA LEU A 126 29.94 -10.09 -18.84
C LEU A 126 31.10 -9.59 -17.97
N LEU A 127 30.81 -8.78 -16.95
CA LEU A 127 31.83 -8.31 -16.01
C LEU A 127 32.46 -9.47 -15.22
N ASN A 128 31.65 -10.44 -14.79
CA ASN A 128 32.16 -11.64 -14.11
C ASN A 128 33.00 -12.52 -15.04
N ASP A 129 32.59 -12.64 -16.31
CA ASP A 129 33.34 -13.41 -17.32
C ASP A 129 34.71 -12.78 -17.54
N VAL A 130 34.77 -11.46 -17.76
CA VAL A 130 36.04 -10.71 -17.90
C VAL A 130 36.91 -10.83 -16.64
N PHE A 131 36.32 -10.73 -15.45
CA PHE A 131 37.07 -10.90 -14.20
C PHE A 131 37.68 -12.31 -14.08
N THR A 132 36.96 -13.33 -14.56
CA THR A 132 37.41 -14.72 -14.56
C THR A 132 38.56 -14.92 -15.54
N GLU A 133 38.45 -14.38 -16.76
CA GLU A 133 39.52 -14.43 -17.77
C GLU A 133 40.80 -13.72 -17.31
N ILE A 134 40.68 -12.52 -16.74
CA ILE A 134 41.83 -11.79 -16.17
C ILE A 134 42.47 -12.59 -15.04
N SER A 135 41.66 -13.18 -14.16
CA SER A 135 42.17 -13.98 -13.05
C SER A 135 42.93 -15.21 -13.53
N GLN A 136 42.46 -15.88 -14.59
CA GLN A 136 43.17 -17.03 -15.19
C GLN A 136 44.48 -16.61 -15.84
N ALA A 137 44.48 -15.51 -16.61
CA ALA A 137 45.69 -15.00 -17.28
C ALA A 137 46.77 -14.46 -16.32
N LEU A 138 46.43 -14.18 -15.06
CA LEU A 138 47.38 -13.77 -14.02
C LEU A 138 47.96 -14.95 -13.20
N ILE A 139 47.36 -16.14 -13.33
CA ILE A 139 47.78 -17.36 -12.62
C ILE A 139 48.75 -18.21 -13.49
N ASP A 140 48.71 -18.04 -14.82
CA ASP A 140 49.70 -18.58 -15.77
C ASP A 140 50.96 -17.69 -15.90
#